data_AF-N9VQC0-F1
#
_entry.id   AF-N9VQC0-F1
#
_cell.length_a   1.000
_cell.length_b   1.000
_cell.length_c   1.000
_cell.angle_alpha   90.00
_cell.angle_beta   90.00
_cell.angle_gamma   90.00
#
_symmetry.space_group_name_H-M   'P 1'
#
loop_
_entity.id
_entity.type
_entity.pdbx_description
1 polymer ?
#
loop_
_entity_poly.entity_id
_entity_poly.type
_entity_poly.pdbx_seq_one_letter_code
_entity_poly.pdbx_strand_id
1 'polypeptide(L)'
;MKNWIANTKLNALLDDDSHNLDYVQVRRVLIEYCEKHQETYPFEILDKPLAYLGQHKKSETNHEMAHAELSIAAAEYCFSLNEIAETLLELIDAEHLTLEQVKNIINHIFEAYSCNESPEEFIEREVAYLCEKLPFIITG
;
A
#
# COMPACT_ATOMS: atom_id res chain seq x y z
N MET A 1 -4.73 4.18 13.94
CA MET A 1 -4.03 4.79 12.80
C MET A 1 -4.55 6.20 12.55
N LYS A 2 -3.67 7.15 12.23
CA LYS A 2 -4.05 8.52 11.86
C LYS A 2 -4.54 8.54 10.42
N ASN A 3 -5.53 9.37 10.10
CA ASN A 3 -5.90 9.61 8.70
C ASN A 3 -5.00 10.70 8.12
N TRP A 4 -3.87 10.28 7.54
CA TRP A 4 -2.86 11.14 6.93
C TRP A 4 -3.37 11.85 5.68
N ILE A 5 -4.28 11.23 4.93
CA ILE A 5 -4.71 11.78 3.64
C ILE A 5 -5.92 12.72 3.72
N ALA A 6 -6.67 12.75 4.84
CA ALA A 6 -7.95 13.45 4.97
C ALA A 6 -7.98 14.89 4.41
N ASN A 7 -6.91 15.66 4.62
CA ASN A 7 -6.82 17.07 4.21
C ASN A 7 -5.85 17.29 3.04
N THR A 8 -5.64 16.26 2.22
CA THR A 8 -4.69 16.31 1.10
C THR A 8 -5.42 16.31 -0.23
N LYS A 9 -4.77 16.83 -1.28
CA LYS A 9 -5.26 16.75 -2.66
C LYS A 9 -5.49 15.31 -3.13
N LEU A 10 -4.79 14.35 -2.54
CA LEU A 10 -4.95 12.93 -2.84
C LEU A 10 -6.32 12.42 -2.38
N ASN A 11 -6.76 12.76 -1.16
CA ASN A 11 -8.09 12.33 -0.71
C ASN A 11 -9.20 12.97 -1.56
N ALA A 12 -9.05 14.26 -1.92
CA ALA A 12 -10.00 14.92 -2.80
C ALA A 12 -10.08 14.26 -4.20
N LEU A 13 -8.92 13.84 -4.73
CA LEU A 13 -8.84 13.13 -6.02
C LEU A 13 -9.45 11.73 -5.95
N LEU A 14 -9.26 11.03 -4.82
CA LEU A 14 -9.86 9.71 -4.56
C LEU A 14 -11.38 9.76 -4.37
N ASP A 15 -11.92 10.87 -3.84
CA ASP A 15 -13.36 11.09 -3.63
C ASP A 15 -14.08 11.71 -4.84
N ASP A 16 -13.37 11.97 -5.95
CA ASP A 16 -13.96 12.58 -7.12
C ASP A 16 -14.72 11.56 -7.97
N ASP A 17 -16.05 11.55 -7.82
CA ASP A 17 -16.97 10.67 -8.55
C ASP A 17 -16.90 10.81 -10.09
N SER A 18 -16.27 11.86 -10.62
CA SER A 18 -16.05 12.00 -12.07
C SER A 18 -14.94 11.07 -12.60
N HIS A 19 -14.11 10.53 -11.71
CA HIS A 19 -13.06 9.58 -12.03
C HIS A 19 -13.43 8.18 -11.52
N ASN A 20 -13.28 7.19 -12.39
CA ASN A 20 -13.32 5.79 -11.96
C ASN A 20 -11.90 5.27 -11.77
N LEU A 21 -11.63 4.67 -10.61
CA LEU A 21 -10.34 4.03 -10.34
C LEU A 21 -10.24 2.70 -11.10
N ASP A 22 -9.16 2.52 -11.85
CA ASP A 22 -8.75 1.19 -12.30
C ASP A 22 -8.13 0.44 -11.11
N TYR A 23 -8.97 -0.25 -10.33
CA TYR A 23 -8.53 -0.94 -9.11
C TYR A 23 -7.46 -2.02 -9.36
N VAL A 24 -7.35 -2.56 -10.58
CA VAL A 24 -6.28 -3.50 -10.93
C VAL A 24 -4.95 -2.75 -11.02
N GLN A 25 -4.93 -1.60 -11.69
CA GLN A 25 -3.71 -0.79 -11.78
C GLN A 25 -3.39 -0.08 -10.45
N VAL A 26 -4.40 0.36 -9.69
CA VAL A 26 -4.21 0.89 -8.32
C VAL A 26 -3.52 -0.16 -7.45
N ARG A 27 -3.98 -1.42 -7.47
CA ARG A 27 -3.32 -2.49 -6.71
C ARG A 27 -1.82 -2.59 -7.06
N ARG A 28 -1.47 -2.53 -8.35
CA ARG A 28 -0.07 -2.59 -8.81
C ARG A 28 0.73 -1.42 -8.27
N VAL A 29 0.19 -0.19 -8.35
CA VAL A 29 0.84 1.01 -7.79
C VAL A 29 1.04 0.89 -6.28
N LEU A 30 0.08 0.34 -5.54
CA LEU A 30 0.21 0.15 -4.09
C LEU A 30 1.25 -0.91 -3.73
N ILE A 31 1.38 -1.98 -4.52
CA ILE A 31 2.45 -2.98 -4.36
C ILE A 31 3.81 -2.33 -4.64
N GLU A 32 3.96 -1.64 -5.78
CA GLU A 32 5.18 -0.89 -6.13
C GLU A 32 5.56 0.13 -5.05
N TYR A 33 4.56 0.72 -4.39
CA TYR A 33 4.80 1.66 -3.32
C TYR A 33 5.34 1.00 -2.04
N CYS A 34 4.85 -0.21 -1.71
CA CYS A 34 5.43 -1.03 -0.64
C CYS A 34 6.86 -1.47 -0.99
N GLU A 35 7.13 -1.81 -2.25
CA GLU A 35 8.49 -2.13 -2.74
C GLU A 35 9.43 -0.94 -2.56
N LYS A 36 9.00 0.28 -2.93
CA LYS A 36 9.78 1.51 -2.70
C LYS A 36 10.09 1.74 -1.21
N HIS A 37 9.12 1.48 -0.32
CA HIS A 37 9.38 1.53 1.12
C HIS A 37 10.43 0.50 1.54
N GLN A 38 10.29 -0.75 1.09
CA GLN A 38 11.24 -1.85 1.36
C GLN A 38 12.66 -1.54 0.85
N GLU A 39 12.80 -0.90 -0.31
CA GLU A 39 14.11 -0.47 -0.84
C GLU A 39 14.80 0.54 0.07
N THR A 40 14.01 1.38 0.75
CA THR A 40 14.51 2.42 1.65
C THR A 40 14.75 1.88 3.07
N TYR A 41 13.84 1.03 3.55
CA TYR A 41 13.81 0.46 4.90
C TYR A 41 13.63 -1.06 4.80
N PRO A 42 14.71 -1.82 4.57
CA PRO A 42 14.61 -3.24 4.23
C PRO A 42 14.26 -4.11 5.43
N PHE A 43 13.27 -4.99 5.23
CA PHE A 43 12.89 -6.06 6.15
C PHE A 43 12.92 -7.40 5.42
N GLU A 44 13.86 -8.29 5.76
CA GLU A 44 14.04 -9.58 5.06
C GLU A 44 12.76 -10.44 4.99
N ILE A 45 11.88 -10.33 6.00
CA ILE A 45 10.61 -11.06 6.06
C ILE A 45 9.59 -10.64 4.99
N LEU A 46 9.78 -9.48 4.34
CA LEU A 46 8.88 -8.97 3.30
C LEU A 46 9.29 -9.37 1.88
N ASP A 47 10.49 -9.92 1.68
CA ASP A 47 11.03 -10.21 0.35
C ASP A 47 10.18 -11.23 -0.42
N LYS A 48 9.78 -12.34 0.21
CA LYS A 48 8.97 -13.36 -0.47
C LYS A 48 7.51 -12.92 -0.65
N PRO A 49 6.86 -12.27 0.33
CA PRO A 49 5.52 -11.72 0.12
C PRO A 49 5.45 -10.74 -1.05
N LEU A 50 6.39 -9.81 -1.17
CA LEU A 50 6.46 -8.88 -2.29
C LEU A 50 6.72 -9.61 -3.61
N ALA A 51 7.65 -10.56 -3.64
CA ALA A 51 7.90 -11.38 -4.82
C ALA A 51 6.67 -12.21 -5.24
N TYR A 52 5.82 -12.64 -4.31
CA TYR A 52 4.55 -13.31 -4.61
C TYR A 52 3.53 -12.34 -5.23
N LEU A 53 3.37 -11.16 -4.64
CA LEU A 53 2.44 -10.13 -5.12
C LEU A 53 2.81 -9.58 -6.51
N GLY A 54 4.10 -9.54 -6.86
CA GLY A 54 4.59 -9.16 -8.19
C GLY A 54 4.40 -10.23 -9.28
N GLN A 55 3.99 -11.46 -8.95
CA GLN A 55 3.85 -12.53 -9.93
C GLN A 55 2.55 -12.44 -10.74
N HIS A 56 2.66 -12.64 -12.06
CA HIS A 56 1.49 -12.76 -12.95
C HIS A 56 0.70 -14.07 -12.76
N LYS A 57 1.27 -15.09 -12.10
CA LYS A 57 0.63 -16.40 -11.90
C LYS A 57 0.68 -16.80 -10.43
N LYS A 58 -0.49 -16.82 -9.78
CA LYS A 58 -0.63 -17.24 -8.38
C LYS A 58 -0.47 -18.77 -8.25
N SER A 59 0.19 -19.19 -7.18
CA SER A 59 0.34 -20.58 -6.73
C SER A 59 -0.17 -20.65 -5.28
N GLU A 60 -1.01 -21.64 -4.96
CA GLU A 60 -1.57 -21.79 -3.61
C GLU A 60 -0.49 -21.93 -2.54
N THR A 61 0.57 -22.71 -2.81
CA THR A 61 1.69 -22.87 -1.88
C THR A 61 2.46 -21.56 -1.67
N ASN A 62 2.57 -20.72 -2.70
CA ASN A 62 3.24 -19.41 -2.56
C ASN A 62 2.35 -18.42 -1.80
N HIS A 63 1.03 -18.51 -1.96
CA HIS A 63 0.06 -17.72 -1.22
C HIS A 63 0.12 -17.99 0.28
N GLU A 64 0.02 -19.26 0.69
CA GLU A 64 0.06 -19.65 2.11
C GLU A 64 1.37 -19.23 2.78
N MET A 65 2.50 -19.39 2.08
CA MET A 65 3.81 -18.95 2.57
C MET A 65 3.86 -17.43 2.75
N ALA A 66 3.46 -16.67 1.73
CA ALA A 66 3.45 -15.21 1.79
C ALA A 66 2.54 -14.70 2.92
N HIS A 67 1.34 -15.27 3.03
CA HIS A 67 0.38 -14.92 4.08
C HIS A 67 0.92 -15.20 5.48
N ALA A 68 1.57 -16.35 5.68
CA ALA A 68 2.17 -16.72 6.96
C ALA A 68 3.32 -15.77 7.36
N GLU A 69 4.22 -15.42 6.43
CA GLU A 69 5.32 -14.50 6.70
C GLU A 69 4.81 -13.10 7.04
N LEU A 70 3.80 -12.61 6.32
CA LEU A 70 3.16 -11.32 6.65
C LEU A 70 2.42 -11.35 7.98
N SER A 71 1.75 -12.45 8.31
CA SER A 71 1.05 -12.59 9.60
C SER A 71 2.03 -12.53 10.77
N ILE A 72 3.24 -13.10 10.61
CA ILE A 72 4.32 -12.98 11.59
C ILE A 72 4.80 -11.52 11.66
N ALA A 73 5.10 -10.91 10.50
CA ALA A 73 5.58 -9.53 10.42
C ALA A 73 4.59 -8.52 11.02
N ALA A 74 3.28 -8.72 10.85
CA ALA A 74 2.22 -7.89 11.43
C ALA A 74 2.15 -7.98 12.96
N ALA A 75 2.68 -9.05 13.56
CA ALA A 75 2.70 -9.28 15.00
C ALA A 75 4.05 -8.90 15.68
N GLU A 76 5.04 -8.49 14.90
CA GLU A 76 6.35 -8.08 15.42
C GLU A 76 6.27 -6.77 16.23
N TYR A 77 7.30 -6.46 17.01
CA TYR A 77 7.35 -5.20 17.78
C TYR A 77 7.77 -3.98 16.93
N CYS A 78 8.09 -4.17 15.66
CA CYS A 78 8.50 -3.09 14.76
C CYS A 78 7.30 -2.48 14.06
N PHE A 79 6.88 -1.30 14.51
CA PHE A 79 5.65 -0.66 14.03
C PHE A 79 5.65 -0.39 12.52
N SER A 80 6.73 0.13 11.95
CA SER A 80 6.86 0.34 10.49
C SER A 80 6.70 -0.95 9.69
N LEU A 81 7.27 -2.06 10.20
CA LEU A 81 7.08 -3.38 9.60
C LEU A 81 5.63 -3.85 9.73
N ASN A 82 4.98 -3.64 10.87
CA ASN A 82 3.59 -4.05 11.08
C ASN A 82 2.67 -3.39 10.07
N GLU A 83 2.80 -2.07 9.88
CA GLU A 83 1.96 -1.28 8.97
C GLU A 83 2.11 -1.72 7.49
N ILE A 84 3.34 -2.01 7.05
CA ILE A 84 3.57 -2.56 5.71
C ILE A 84 3.06 -4.00 5.61
N ALA A 85 3.21 -4.82 6.64
CA ALA A 85 2.72 -6.19 6.64
C ALA A 85 1.18 -6.26 6.57
N GLU A 86 0.48 -5.41 7.34
CA GLU A 86 -0.99 -5.28 7.28
C GLU A 86 -1.45 -4.85 5.88
N THR A 87 -0.77 -3.87 5.29
CA THR A 87 -1.02 -3.45 3.91
C THR A 87 -0.90 -4.60 2.92
N LEU A 88 0.19 -5.37 2.99
CA LEU A 88 0.45 -6.47 2.06
C LEU A 88 -0.53 -7.63 2.27
N LEU A 89 -0.98 -7.90 3.51
CA LEU A 89 -2.03 -8.88 3.79
C LEU A 89 -3.33 -8.49 3.09
N GLU A 90 -3.74 -7.22 3.22
CA GLU A 90 -4.94 -6.72 2.56
C GLU A 90 -4.83 -6.85 1.03
N LEU A 91 -3.65 -6.56 0.47
CA LEU A 91 -3.38 -6.71 -0.97
C LEU A 91 -3.31 -8.17 -1.45
N ILE A 92 -2.99 -9.13 -0.57
CA ILE A 92 -3.02 -10.57 -0.89
C ILE A 92 -4.46 -11.10 -0.85
N ASP A 93 -5.18 -10.78 0.22
CA ASP A 93 -6.47 -11.38 0.55
C ASP A 93 -7.64 -10.76 -0.22
N ALA A 94 -7.56 -9.46 -0.55
CA ALA A 94 -8.63 -8.80 -1.28
C ALA A 94 -8.71 -9.31 -2.73
N GLU A 95 -9.82 -9.91 -3.13
CA GLU A 95 -10.09 -10.24 -4.54
C GLU A 95 -10.28 -8.96 -5.37
N HIS A 96 -11.09 -8.03 -4.85
CA HIS A 96 -11.36 -6.72 -5.44
C HIS A 96 -11.09 -5.64 -4.40
N LEU A 97 -10.37 -4.58 -4.77
CA LEU A 97 -10.18 -3.42 -3.89
C LEU A 97 -11.39 -2.50 -3.96
N THR A 98 -11.75 -1.94 -2.81
CA THR A 98 -12.70 -0.83 -2.71
C THR A 98 -11.95 0.48 -2.43
N LEU A 99 -12.62 1.62 -2.63
CA LEU A 99 -12.06 2.93 -2.33
C LEU A 99 -11.63 3.06 -0.86
N GLU A 100 -12.43 2.54 0.06
CA GLU A 100 -12.12 2.56 1.50
C GLU A 100 -10.84 1.79 1.80
N GLN A 101 -10.67 0.62 1.20
CA GLN A 101 -9.45 -0.19 1.34
C GLN A 101 -8.23 0.49 0.74
N VAL A 102 -8.37 1.13 -0.43
CA VAL A 102 -7.28 1.91 -1.04
C VAL A 102 -6.83 3.03 -0.10
N LYS A 103 -7.78 3.78 0.48
CA LYS A 103 -7.49 4.83 1.45
C LYS A 103 -6.85 4.27 2.72
N ASN A 104 -7.33 3.13 3.20
CA ASN A 104 -6.79 2.47 4.38
C ASN A 104 -5.32 2.07 4.16
N ILE A 105 -5.04 1.36 3.07
CA ILE A 105 -3.70 0.95 2.64
C ILE A 105 -2.75 2.15 2.55
N ILE A 106 -3.17 3.25 1.91
CA ILE A 106 -2.32 4.45 1.80
C ILE A 106 -1.98 5.02 3.19
N ASN A 107 -2.94 5.02 4.12
CA ASN A 107 -2.70 5.49 5.48
C ASN A 107 -1.71 4.59 6.22
N HIS A 108 -1.81 3.26 6.07
CA HIS A 108 -0.84 2.32 6.66
C HIS A 108 0.58 2.57 6.14
N ILE A 109 0.75 2.70 4.82
CA ILE A 109 2.07 3.01 4.22
C ILE A 109 2.61 4.35 4.75
N PHE A 110 1.77 5.39 4.85
CA PHE A 110 2.19 6.70 5.36
C PHE A 110 2.55 6.65 6.85
N GLU A 111 1.82 5.86 7.64
CA GLU A 111 2.14 5.64 9.04
C GLU A 111 3.50 4.92 9.18
N ALA A 112 3.80 3.94 8.30
CA ALA A 112 5.10 3.28 8.25
C ALA A 112 6.26 4.25 7.97
N TYR A 113 6.10 5.19 7.02
CA TYR A 113 7.08 6.24 6.74
C TYR A 113 7.26 7.20 7.93
N SER A 114 6.18 7.53 8.64
CA SER A 114 6.23 8.46 9.78
C SER A 114 7.07 7.97 10.96
N CYS A 115 7.37 6.68 11.01
CA CYS A 115 8.29 6.10 11.98
C CYS A 115 9.76 6.39 11.66
N ASN A 116 10.05 6.70 10.40
CA ASN A 116 11.40 6.84 9.86
C ASN A 116 11.74 8.28 9.43
N GLU A 117 10.73 9.09 9.12
CA GLU A 117 10.85 10.48 8.65
C GLU A 117 9.88 11.41 9.40
N SER A 118 10.16 12.71 9.46
CA SER A 118 9.17 13.65 9.99
C SER A 118 7.97 13.78 9.04
N PRO A 119 6.73 13.90 9.57
CA PRO A 119 5.52 14.11 8.77
C PRO A 119 5.64 15.17 7.68
N GLU A 120 6.26 16.30 8.02
CA GLU A 120 6.40 17.44 7.13
C GLU A 120 7.31 17.12 5.93
N GLU A 121 8.33 16.28 6.11
CA GLU A 121 9.30 15.93 5.08
C GLU A 121 8.74 14.92 4.06
N PHE A 122 7.91 13.96 4.49
CA PHE A 122 7.44 12.91 3.58
C PHE A 122 6.04 13.16 3.01
N ILE A 123 5.09 13.76 3.75
CA ILE A 123 3.68 13.83 3.30
C ILE A 123 3.53 14.53 1.95
N GLU A 124 4.16 15.69 1.76
CA GLU A 124 4.04 16.44 0.50
C GLU A 124 4.60 15.65 -0.69
N ARG A 125 5.76 15.02 -0.49
CA ARG A 125 6.46 14.18 -1.47
C ARG A 125 5.61 12.97 -1.87
N GLU A 126 5.08 12.26 -0.88
CA GLU A 126 4.34 11.02 -1.10
C GLU A 126 2.92 11.28 -1.67
N VAL A 127 2.25 12.35 -1.24
CA VAL A 127 0.99 12.81 -1.84
C VAL A 127 1.19 13.17 -3.30
N ALA A 128 2.27 13.88 -3.64
CA ALA A 128 2.58 14.24 -5.03
C ALA A 128 2.83 12.99 -5.89
N TYR A 129 3.61 12.04 -5.38
CA TYR A 129 3.88 10.76 -6.04
C TYR A 129 2.59 9.98 -6.34
N LEU A 130 1.72 9.79 -5.34
CA LEU A 130 0.47 9.04 -5.53
C LEU A 130 -0.52 9.75 -6.46
N CYS A 131 -0.62 11.08 -6.40
CA CYS A 131 -1.45 11.83 -7.34
C CYS A 131 -0.99 11.66 -8.80
N GLU A 132 0.31 11.47 -9.05
CA GLU A 132 0.85 11.23 -10.39
C GLU A 132 0.63 9.78 -10.84
N LYS A 133 0.80 8.83 -9.92
CA LYS A 133 0.82 7.40 -10.25
C LYS A 133 -0.53 6.71 -10.22
N LEU A 134 -1.47 7.21 -9.42
CA LEU A 134 -2.78 6.58 -9.34
C LEU A 134 -3.52 6.72 -10.68
N PRO A 135 -3.96 5.61 -11.28
CA PRO A 135 -4.61 5.61 -12.57
C PRO A 135 -6.10 5.95 -12.43
N PHE A 136 -6.49 7.09 -12.98
CA PHE A 136 -7.87 7.53 -13.07
C PHE A 136 -8.39 7.33 -14.50
N ILE A 137 -9.57 6.73 -14.62
CA ILE A 137 -10.30 6.61 -15.88
C ILE A 137 -11.35 7.73 -15.89
N ILE A 138 -11.22 8.66 -16.84
CA ILE A 138 -12.27 9.64 -17.14
C ILE A 138 -13.34 8.92 -17.96
N THR A 139 -14.51 8.71 -17.37
CA THR A 139 -15.68 8.23 -18.12
C THR A 139 -16.41 9.44 -18.71
N GLY A 140 -16.22 9.67 -20.01
CA GLY A 140 -16.93 10.69 -20.78
C GLY A 140 -18.35 10.29 -21.17
#